data_AF-A0A534Q9S8-F1
#
_entry.id   AF-A0A534Q9S8-F1
#
_cell.length_a   1.000
_cell.length_b   1.000
_cell.length_c   1.000
_cell.angle_alpha   90.00
_cell.angle_beta   90.00
_cell.angle_gamma   90.00
#
_symmetry.space_group_name_H-M   'P 1'
#
loop_
_entity.id
_entity.type
_entity.pdbx_description
1 polymer ?
#
loop_
_entity_poly.entity_id
_entity_poly.type
_entity_poly.pdbx_seq_one_letter_code
_entity_poly.pdbx_strand_id
1 'polypeptide(L)'
;MSTPLRTLDPVPAIADESSAAPATTSHGVFAGVLVASAYAALEILLSGPFPLKSGQVIGRWYTVAVFTYVFVYAVLGAVVGTLVGFGLGRLGWKRHNVIPCLSALLMLAFVANAWRWGWGPGTSPFLGLLPPFALWLLCGLLFPEDRARNFAGSPWPAAIVTLAPISVSRDLMAQSGSGSLVSGAVAGGIVAVVVALALLSRSRPSLSRLASGKPQAAVTLAVFLVSFGMLHVSSAHSAAAVSHTEASERPNIVLITLDTTRADHLSVYGYPRRTTPHLEAFASAATLYRHAYANGDMTLASHASIFTGLYPTQHGAHFEGDLRAAISAEVPTLAELLSKAGYRNYAAVANSVLLDPMYGFARGFDTYAMPRPLAVVSPRSPYLLRMGVYKITLPWLWTEAMRLFMPADDIAPVGETLIAGAGGRPFFLFLNFMESHRPLLRPDLRRDDARVAPTRRHFREARHQRRRALQDARGLRRVHRVSGSRRRRTARASAAGALVRRESRHRDGRSR
;
A
#
# COMPACT_ATOMS: atom_id res chain seq x y z
N MET A 1 -49.57 18.36 -62.55
CA MET A 1 -50.31 17.86 -61.37
C MET A 1 -49.29 17.36 -60.36
N SER A 2 -49.06 18.16 -59.33
CA SER A 2 -48.11 17.95 -58.24
C SER A 2 -48.77 17.10 -57.16
N THR A 3 -48.22 15.90 -56.91
CA THR A 3 -48.62 15.03 -55.81
C THR A 3 -48.10 15.63 -54.50
N PRO A 4 -48.93 15.86 -53.46
CA PRO A 4 -48.47 16.50 -52.23
C PRO A 4 -47.64 15.52 -51.39
N LEU A 5 -46.52 16.03 -50.86
CA LEU A 5 -45.68 15.37 -49.88
C LEU A 5 -46.48 15.09 -48.60
N ARG A 6 -46.58 13.81 -48.25
CA ARG A 6 -47.07 13.32 -46.96
C ARG A 6 -46.12 13.84 -45.87
N THR A 7 -46.58 14.77 -45.04
CA THR A 7 -45.90 15.15 -43.81
C THR A 7 -45.77 13.92 -42.92
N LEU A 8 -44.53 13.52 -42.63
CA LEU A 8 -44.22 12.52 -41.61
C LEU A 8 -44.60 13.11 -40.25
N ASP A 9 -45.60 12.52 -39.59
CA ASP A 9 -45.90 12.82 -38.20
C ASP A 9 -44.65 12.57 -37.33
N PRO A 10 -44.34 13.45 -36.36
CA PRO A 10 -43.24 13.22 -35.45
C PRO A 10 -43.52 11.95 -34.64
N VAL A 11 -42.62 10.97 -34.75
CA VAL A 11 -42.61 9.77 -33.90
C VAL A 11 -42.67 10.25 -32.44
N PRO A 12 -43.70 9.87 -31.65
CA PRO A 12 -43.76 10.28 -30.26
C PRO A 12 -42.52 9.74 -29.56
N ALA A 13 -41.79 10.63 -28.90
CA ALA A 13 -40.68 10.25 -28.04
C ALA A 13 -41.22 9.22 -27.05
N ILE A 14 -40.73 7.99 -27.12
CA ILE A 14 -40.92 6.99 -26.07
C ILE A 14 -40.26 7.56 -24.82
N ALA A 15 -41.01 8.36 -24.07
CA ALA A 15 -40.70 8.65 -22.69
C ALA A 15 -40.79 7.29 -21.99
N ASP A 16 -39.67 6.82 -21.48
CA ASP A 16 -39.61 5.61 -20.67
C ASP A 16 -40.53 5.81 -19.46
N GLU A 17 -41.76 5.31 -19.52
CA GLU A 17 -42.80 5.43 -18.48
C GLU A 17 -42.28 4.95 -17.11
N SER A 18 -41.25 4.11 -17.10
CA SER A 18 -40.58 3.63 -15.88
C SER A 18 -39.78 4.71 -15.13
N SER A 19 -39.45 5.84 -15.78
CA SER A 19 -38.66 6.95 -15.22
C SER A 19 -39.47 7.97 -14.42
N ALA A 20 -40.79 8.01 -14.63
CA ALA A 20 -41.72 8.89 -13.92
C ALA A 20 -42.29 8.27 -12.62
N ALA A 21 -42.06 6.98 -12.40
CA ALA A 21 -42.50 6.25 -11.22
C ALA A 21 -41.97 6.89 -9.91
N PRO A 22 -42.69 6.76 -8.78
CA PRO A 22 -42.20 7.21 -7.48
C PRO A 22 -40.93 6.46 -7.07
N ALA A 23 -40.03 7.13 -6.33
CA ALA A 23 -38.88 6.45 -5.75
C ALA A 23 -39.36 5.40 -4.73
N THR A 24 -38.80 4.20 -4.82
CA THR A 24 -39.11 3.08 -3.91
C THR A 24 -37.85 2.56 -3.23
N THR A 25 -38.02 1.88 -2.10
CA THR A 25 -36.93 1.20 -1.39
C THR A 25 -36.23 0.17 -2.27
N SER A 26 -36.99 -0.64 -3.03
CA SER A 26 -36.43 -1.66 -3.93
C SER A 26 -35.59 -1.06 -5.05
N HIS A 27 -36.02 0.09 -5.61
CA HIS A 27 -35.21 0.80 -6.59
C HIS A 27 -33.96 1.42 -5.96
N GLY A 28 -34.11 1.95 -4.74
CA GLY A 28 -33.01 2.45 -3.91
C GLY A 28 -31.91 1.43 -3.70
N VAL A 29 -32.26 0.20 -3.32
CA VAL A 29 -31.29 -0.91 -3.13
C VAL A 29 -30.48 -1.15 -4.40
N PHE A 30 -31.14 -1.33 -5.55
CA PHE A 30 -30.47 -1.59 -6.82
C PHE A 30 -29.55 -0.43 -7.23
N ALA A 31 -30.05 0.81 -7.14
CA ALA A 31 -29.28 2.01 -7.46
C ALA A 31 -28.06 2.16 -6.54
N GLY A 32 -28.23 1.87 -5.25
CA GLY A 32 -27.17 1.93 -4.25
C GLY A 32 -26.06 0.92 -4.50
N VAL A 33 -26.41 -0.34 -4.79
CA VAL A 33 -25.43 -1.38 -5.19
C VAL A 33 -24.66 -0.94 -6.43
N LEU A 34 -25.35 -0.44 -7.45
CA LEU A 34 -24.75 0.00 -8.71
C LEU A 34 -23.75 1.16 -8.51
N VAL A 35 -24.15 2.20 -7.77
CA VAL A 35 -23.30 3.37 -7.47
C VAL A 35 -22.06 2.97 -6.68
N ALA A 36 -22.23 2.20 -5.61
CA ALA A 36 -21.12 1.78 -4.76
C ALA A 36 -20.15 0.83 -5.50
N SER A 37 -20.66 -0.07 -6.35
CA SER A 37 -19.85 -1.03 -7.10
C SER A 37 -19.06 -0.36 -8.23
N ALA A 38 -19.65 0.61 -8.94
CA ALA A 38 -18.96 1.40 -9.95
C ALA A 38 -17.81 2.21 -9.34
N TYR A 39 -18.05 2.85 -8.18
CA TYR A 39 -16.99 3.54 -7.44
C TYR A 39 -15.90 2.57 -6.97
N ALA A 40 -16.26 1.42 -6.40
CA ALA A 40 -15.30 0.42 -5.95
C ALA A 40 -14.42 -0.09 -7.09
N ALA A 41 -15.01 -0.41 -8.24
CA ALA A 41 -14.30 -0.88 -9.42
C ALA A 41 -13.27 0.15 -9.91
N LEU A 42 -13.71 1.41 -10.06
CA LEU A 42 -12.85 2.49 -10.51
C LEU A 42 -11.78 2.83 -9.48
N GLU A 43 -12.13 2.80 -8.20
CA GLU A 43 -11.18 3.02 -7.11
C GLU A 43 -10.08 1.95 -7.12
N ILE A 44 -10.43 0.67 -7.28
CA ILE A 44 -9.46 -0.44 -7.39
C ILE A 44 -8.61 -0.28 -8.65
N LEU A 45 -9.21 0.11 -9.78
CA LEU A 45 -8.49 0.29 -11.04
C LEU A 45 -7.47 1.45 -10.97
N LEU A 46 -7.88 2.64 -10.53
CA LEU A 46 -7.07 3.86 -10.54
C LEU A 46 -6.01 3.92 -9.44
N SER A 47 -6.20 3.13 -8.39
CA SER A 47 -5.19 2.95 -7.34
C SER A 47 -4.41 1.66 -7.46
N GLY A 48 -4.93 0.76 -8.29
CA GLY A 48 -4.29 -0.46 -8.70
C GLY A 48 -3.04 -0.07 -9.47
N PRO A 49 -2.05 -0.95 -9.47
CA PRO A 49 -0.74 -0.66 -10.00
C PRO A 49 -0.76 -1.01 -11.49
N PHE A 50 -1.64 -0.47 -12.32
CA PHE A 50 -1.59 -0.79 -13.74
C PHE A 50 -0.92 0.35 -14.51
N PRO A 51 0.26 0.12 -15.12
CA PRO A 51 1.06 -1.13 -15.16
C PRO A 51 1.79 -1.45 -13.85
N LEU A 52 2.01 -2.75 -13.57
CA LEU A 52 2.65 -3.22 -12.33
C LEU A 52 4.04 -2.61 -12.24
N LYS A 53 4.38 -1.99 -11.10
CA LYS A 53 5.74 -1.50 -10.88
C LYS A 53 6.69 -2.69 -10.75
N SER A 54 7.95 -2.49 -11.13
CA SER A 54 8.98 -3.55 -11.06
C SER A 54 9.00 -4.24 -9.69
N GLY A 55 8.94 -5.57 -9.72
CA GLY A 55 8.91 -6.44 -8.55
C GLY A 55 7.54 -6.57 -7.86
N GLN A 56 6.48 -5.88 -8.30
CA GLN A 56 5.14 -6.12 -7.75
C GLN A 56 4.53 -7.41 -8.26
N VAL A 57 3.95 -8.19 -7.36
CA VAL A 57 3.27 -9.44 -7.67
C VAL A 57 1.87 -9.47 -7.07
N ILE A 58 0.95 -10.10 -7.79
CA ILE A 58 -0.41 -10.34 -7.32
C ILE A 58 -0.37 -11.64 -6.52
N GLY A 59 -0.43 -11.55 -5.20
CA GLY A 59 -0.50 -12.74 -4.34
C GLY A 59 -1.82 -13.48 -4.50
N ARG A 60 -1.85 -14.79 -4.19
CA ARG A 60 -3.06 -15.63 -4.29
C ARG A 60 -4.26 -15.08 -3.52
N TRP A 61 -3.99 -14.37 -2.42
CA TRP A 61 -4.98 -13.73 -1.56
C TRP A 61 -5.62 -12.47 -2.15
N TYR A 62 -4.98 -11.84 -3.15
CA TYR A 62 -5.39 -10.55 -3.68
C TYR A 62 -6.82 -10.61 -4.26
N THR A 63 -7.13 -11.69 -4.97
CA THR A 63 -8.46 -11.94 -5.54
C THR A 63 -9.53 -12.01 -4.46
N VAL A 64 -9.30 -12.77 -3.40
CA VAL A 64 -10.24 -12.89 -2.26
C VAL A 64 -10.47 -11.54 -1.60
N ALA A 65 -9.40 -10.77 -1.39
CA ALA A 65 -9.50 -9.43 -0.83
C ALA A 65 -10.35 -8.52 -1.74
N VAL A 66 -10.05 -8.43 -3.04
CA VAL A 66 -10.80 -7.62 -4.01
C VAL A 66 -12.29 -7.97 -4.00
N PHE A 67 -12.65 -9.25 -4.08
CA PHE A 67 -14.06 -9.67 -4.04
C PHE A 67 -14.74 -9.29 -2.73
N THR A 68 -14.05 -9.46 -1.60
CA THR A 68 -14.58 -9.06 -0.29
C THR A 68 -14.81 -7.55 -0.22
N TYR A 69 -13.90 -6.73 -0.73
CA TYR A 69 -14.08 -5.28 -0.80
C TYR A 69 -15.31 -4.89 -1.61
N VAL A 70 -15.44 -5.48 -2.80
CA VAL A 70 -16.54 -5.19 -3.72
C VAL A 70 -17.86 -5.61 -3.13
N PHE A 71 -17.89 -6.77 -2.46
CA PHE A 71 -19.06 -7.24 -1.72
C PHE A 71 -19.46 -6.27 -0.62
N VAL A 72 -18.52 -5.79 0.21
CA VAL A 72 -18.85 -4.83 1.27
C VAL A 72 -19.31 -3.48 0.70
N TYR A 73 -18.71 -3.02 -0.40
CA TYR A 73 -19.22 -1.85 -1.12
C TYR A 73 -20.67 -2.06 -1.60
N ALA A 74 -20.99 -3.21 -2.19
CA ALA A 74 -22.34 -3.54 -2.61
C ALA A 74 -23.33 -3.54 -1.44
N VAL A 75 -22.96 -4.15 -0.29
CA VAL A 75 -23.81 -4.18 0.92
C VAL A 75 -24.03 -2.78 1.48
N LEU A 76 -22.97 -1.97 1.62
CA LEU A 76 -23.10 -0.58 2.08
C LEU A 76 -23.94 0.25 1.11
N GLY A 77 -23.74 0.04 -0.20
CA GLY A 77 -24.54 0.62 -1.25
C GLY A 77 -26.02 0.27 -1.11
N ALA A 78 -26.35 -1.01 -0.88
CA ALA A 78 -27.72 -1.46 -0.65
C ALA A 78 -28.36 -0.78 0.57
N VAL A 79 -27.64 -0.65 1.68
CA VAL A 79 -28.13 0.01 2.91
C VAL A 79 -28.39 1.50 2.68
N VAL A 80 -27.43 2.24 2.13
CA VAL A 80 -27.60 3.66 1.83
C VAL A 80 -28.69 3.87 0.77
N GLY A 81 -28.72 3.01 -0.24
CA GLY A 81 -29.75 2.96 -1.28
C GLY A 81 -31.16 2.78 -0.71
N THR A 82 -31.32 1.87 0.24
CA THR A 82 -32.59 1.64 0.97
C THR A 82 -33.08 2.92 1.62
N LEU A 83 -32.21 3.61 2.37
CA LEU A 83 -32.54 4.84 3.10
C LEU A 83 -32.89 5.99 2.15
N VAL A 84 -32.11 6.17 1.09
CA VAL A 84 -32.33 7.23 0.09
C VAL A 84 -33.60 6.96 -0.72
N GLY A 85 -33.82 5.74 -1.18
CA GLY A 85 -35.01 5.36 -1.92
C GLY A 85 -36.29 5.56 -1.10
N PHE A 86 -36.26 5.18 0.17
CA PHE A 86 -37.38 5.42 1.10
C PHE A 86 -37.61 6.91 1.36
N GLY A 87 -36.55 7.66 1.69
CA GLY A 87 -36.64 9.09 1.99
C GLY A 87 -37.15 9.91 0.81
N LEU A 88 -36.60 9.68 -0.39
CA LEU A 88 -37.05 10.34 -1.61
C LEU A 88 -38.50 9.99 -1.95
N GLY A 89 -38.91 8.73 -1.76
CA GLY A 89 -40.29 8.31 -1.95
C GLY A 89 -41.26 9.06 -1.03
N ARG A 90 -40.87 9.26 0.24
CA ARG A 90 -41.67 10.04 1.22
C ARG A 90 -41.77 11.52 0.88
N LEU A 91 -40.75 12.08 0.22
CA LEU A 91 -40.71 13.47 -0.21
C LEU A 91 -41.42 13.70 -1.56
N GLY A 92 -42.00 12.66 -2.17
CA GLY A 92 -42.67 12.75 -3.47
C GLY A 92 -41.69 12.79 -4.67
N TRP A 93 -40.42 12.46 -4.45
CA TRP A 93 -39.41 12.49 -5.50
C TRP A 93 -39.51 11.24 -6.39
N LYS A 94 -39.29 11.46 -7.69
CA LYS A 94 -39.37 10.40 -8.70
C LYS A 94 -38.11 9.52 -8.73
N ARG A 95 -38.28 8.32 -9.27
CA ARG A 95 -37.28 7.26 -9.43
C ARG A 95 -35.97 7.74 -10.04
N HIS A 96 -36.02 8.58 -11.07
CA HIS A 96 -34.82 9.08 -11.75
C HIS A 96 -33.91 9.95 -10.88
N ASN A 97 -34.39 10.46 -9.73
CA ASN A 97 -33.58 11.26 -8.81
C ASN A 97 -32.68 10.40 -7.89
N VAL A 98 -32.97 9.10 -7.76
CA VAL A 98 -32.31 8.22 -6.79
C VAL A 98 -30.81 8.07 -7.08
N ILE A 99 -30.43 7.76 -8.32
CA ILE A 99 -29.02 7.59 -8.71
C ILE A 99 -28.21 8.89 -8.54
N PRO A 100 -28.64 10.06 -9.06
CA PRO A 100 -27.93 11.32 -8.83
C PRO A 100 -27.73 11.66 -7.35
N CYS A 101 -28.76 11.46 -6.52
CA CYS A 101 -28.66 11.68 -5.07
C CYS A 101 -27.63 10.76 -4.41
N LEU A 102 -27.62 9.47 -4.78
CA LEU A 102 -26.64 8.51 -4.27
C LEU A 102 -25.21 8.84 -4.72
N SER A 103 -25.02 9.23 -5.99
CA SER A 103 -23.74 9.67 -6.52
C SER A 103 -23.23 10.93 -5.79
N ALA A 104 -24.11 11.90 -5.52
CA ALA A 104 -23.79 13.10 -4.75
C ALA A 104 -23.39 12.77 -3.30
N LEU A 105 -24.14 11.89 -2.62
CA LEU A 105 -23.82 11.43 -1.27
C LEU A 105 -22.47 10.73 -1.21
N LEU A 106 -22.15 9.89 -2.20
CA LEU A 106 -20.86 9.23 -2.29
C LEU A 106 -19.71 10.23 -2.43
N MET A 107 -19.90 11.27 -3.25
CA MET A 107 -18.91 12.33 -3.44
C MET A 107 -18.72 13.16 -2.17
N LEU A 108 -19.81 13.50 -1.46
CA LEU A 108 -19.75 14.17 -0.16
C LEU A 108 -19.03 13.32 0.88
N ALA A 109 -19.29 12.01 0.92
CA ALA A 109 -18.60 11.08 1.81
C ALA A 109 -17.10 11.04 1.51
N PHE A 110 -16.72 11.04 0.23
CA PHE A 110 -15.33 11.12 -0.20
C PHE A 110 -14.66 12.42 0.28
N VAL A 111 -15.28 13.57 0.02
CA VAL A 111 -14.79 14.90 0.42
C VAL A 111 -14.61 14.99 1.94
N ALA A 112 -15.60 14.51 2.71
CA ALA A 112 -15.53 14.47 4.17
C ALA A 112 -14.37 13.57 4.67
N ASN A 113 -14.16 12.43 4.02
CA ASN A 113 -13.06 11.52 4.37
C ASN A 113 -11.69 12.13 4.00
N ALA A 114 -11.57 12.78 2.85
CA ALA A 114 -10.35 13.49 2.46
C ALA A 114 -10.01 14.61 3.45
N TRP A 115 -10.99 15.42 3.84
CA TRP A 115 -10.79 16.50 4.82
C TRP A 115 -10.32 15.96 6.18
N ARG A 116 -10.91 14.85 6.66
CA ARG A 116 -10.47 14.17 7.88
C ARG A 116 -8.99 13.77 7.85
N TRP A 117 -8.44 13.47 6.67
CA TRP A 117 -7.04 13.09 6.46
C TRP A 117 -6.13 14.26 6.09
N GLY A 118 -6.58 15.50 6.38
CA GLY A 118 -5.77 16.70 6.26
C GLY A 118 -5.85 17.38 4.90
N TRP A 119 -6.67 16.89 3.96
CA TRP A 119 -6.94 17.57 2.69
C TRP A 119 -8.03 18.62 2.90
N GLY A 120 -7.76 19.61 3.75
CA GLY A 120 -8.70 20.70 4.00
C GLY A 120 -8.62 21.78 2.93
N PRO A 121 -9.49 22.80 2.99
CA PRO A 121 -9.49 23.96 2.10
C PRO A 121 -8.15 24.72 2.03
N GLY A 122 -7.27 24.57 3.03
CA GLY A 122 -5.93 25.16 3.02
C GLY A 122 -4.85 24.31 2.33
N THR A 123 -5.19 23.14 1.78
CA THR A 123 -4.22 22.24 1.13
C THR A 123 -4.31 22.29 -0.38
N SER A 124 -3.15 22.28 -1.03
CA SER A 124 -3.01 22.55 -2.44
C SER A 124 -3.77 21.57 -3.37
N PRO A 125 -3.88 20.25 -3.12
CA PRO A 125 -4.63 19.36 -4.02
C PRO A 125 -6.14 19.47 -3.85
N PHE A 126 -6.65 19.92 -2.69
CA PHE A 126 -8.08 19.97 -2.40
C PHE A 126 -8.76 21.21 -3.01
N LEU A 127 -8.08 22.35 -3.01
CA LEU A 127 -8.57 23.59 -3.64
C LEU A 127 -8.82 23.44 -5.15
N GLY A 128 -7.98 22.66 -5.85
CA GLY A 128 -8.15 22.38 -7.27
C GLY A 128 -9.37 21.49 -7.59
N LEU A 129 -9.90 20.77 -6.60
CA LEU A 129 -11.01 19.82 -6.77
C LEU A 129 -12.37 20.40 -6.36
N LEU A 130 -12.40 21.40 -5.48
CA LEU A 130 -13.64 22.02 -4.99
C LEU A 130 -14.48 22.66 -6.11
N PRO A 131 -13.95 23.49 -7.03
CA PRO A 131 -14.73 24.07 -8.12
C PRO A 131 -15.33 23.02 -9.09
N PRO A 132 -14.59 22.01 -9.59
CA PRO A 132 -15.19 20.97 -10.44
C PRO A 132 -16.21 20.11 -9.71
N PHE A 133 -16.02 19.84 -8.41
CA PHE A 133 -17.03 19.13 -7.61
C PHE A 133 -18.30 19.95 -7.38
N ALA A 134 -18.16 21.24 -7.07
CA ALA A 134 -19.29 22.15 -6.93
C ALA A 134 -20.04 22.27 -8.27
N LEU A 135 -19.31 22.44 -9.38
CA LEU A 135 -19.88 22.51 -10.72
C LEU A 135 -20.62 21.22 -11.07
N TRP A 136 -20.08 20.04 -10.76
CA TRP A 136 -20.74 18.76 -11.03
C TRP A 136 -21.99 18.53 -10.16
N LEU A 137 -21.95 18.89 -8.87
CA LEU A 137 -23.12 18.88 -7.99
C LEU A 137 -24.23 19.80 -8.50
N LEU A 138 -23.85 21.01 -8.93
CA LEU A 138 -24.75 21.96 -9.57
C LEU A 138 -25.28 21.37 -10.89
N CYS A 139 -24.47 20.65 -11.67
CA CYS A 139 -24.91 20.02 -12.92
C CYS A 139 -25.87 18.83 -12.69
N GLY A 140 -25.61 17.98 -11.69
CA GLY A 140 -26.49 16.83 -11.38
C GLY A 140 -27.83 17.22 -10.76
N LEU A 141 -27.88 18.34 -10.04
CA LEU A 141 -29.06 18.81 -9.32
C LEU A 141 -29.84 19.92 -10.04
N LEU A 142 -29.18 20.77 -10.85
CA LEU A 142 -29.81 21.95 -11.47
C LEU A 142 -30.06 21.81 -12.98
N PHE A 143 -29.62 20.74 -13.64
CA PHE A 143 -30.01 20.52 -15.04
C PHE A 143 -31.53 20.31 -15.12
N PRO A 144 -32.18 20.81 -16.19
CA PRO A 144 -33.57 20.46 -16.49
C PRO A 144 -33.74 18.93 -16.50
N GLU A 145 -34.94 18.41 -16.20
CA GLU A 145 -35.25 16.97 -16.29
C GLU A 145 -35.06 16.45 -17.73
N ASP A 146 -33.82 16.15 -18.11
CA ASP A 146 -33.43 15.76 -19.46
C ASP A 146 -32.34 14.68 -19.47
N ARG A 147 -32.00 14.21 -20.67
CA ARG A 147 -31.01 13.15 -20.87
C ARG A 147 -29.61 13.52 -20.37
N ALA A 148 -29.26 14.82 -20.35
CA ALA A 148 -27.95 15.28 -19.89
C ALA A 148 -27.81 15.12 -18.38
N ARG A 149 -28.87 15.42 -17.61
CA ARG A 149 -28.90 15.19 -16.16
C ARG A 149 -28.70 13.70 -15.81
N ASN A 150 -29.38 12.82 -16.55
CA ASN A 150 -29.27 11.36 -16.35
C ASN A 150 -27.88 10.82 -16.69
N PHE A 151 -27.24 11.37 -17.73
CA PHE A 151 -25.86 11.02 -18.06
C PHE A 151 -24.88 11.55 -17.00
N ALA A 152 -24.95 12.83 -16.65
CA ALA A 152 -24.03 13.45 -15.71
C ALA A 152 -24.12 12.84 -14.30
N GLY A 153 -25.35 12.56 -13.82
CA GLY A 153 -25.59 11.97 -12.50
C GLY A 153 -25.34 10.46 -12.41
N SER A 154 -24.95 9.83 -13.52
CA SER A 154 -24.71 8.39 -13.54
C SER A 154 -23.48 7.96 -12.74
N PRO A 155 -23.41 6.69 -12.30
CA PRO A 155 -22.36 6.20 -11.39
C PRO A 155 -20.94 6.39 -11.92
N TRP A 156 -20.72 6.23 -13.23
CA TRP A 156 -19.40 6.25 -13.84
C TRP A 156 -18.80 7.66 -13.97
N PRO A 157 -19.50 8.65 -14.58
CA PRO A 157 -19.07 10.04 -14.54
C PRO A 157 -18.83 10.56 -13.12
N ALA A 158 -19.72 10.22 -12.18
CA ALA A 158 -19.54 10.57 -10.77
C ALA A 158 -18.24 10.00 -10.19
N ALA A 159 -17.99 8.71 -10.39
CA ALA A 159 -16.77 8.05 -9.92
C ALA A 159 -15.51 8.61 -10.62
N ILE A 160 -15.55 8.86 -11.93
CA ILE A 160 -14.44 9.39 -12.73
C ILE A 160 -14.07 10.79 -12.27
N VAL A 161 -15.04 11.69 -12.14
CA VAL A 161 -14.82 13.06 -11.64
C VAL A 161 -14.25 13.03 -10.22
N THR A 162 -14.66 12.06 -9.39
CA THR A 162 -14.15 11.89 -8.03
C THR A 162 -12.72 11.38 -7.96
N LEU A 163 -12.38 10.34 -8.74
CA LEU A 163 -11.17 9.56 -8.51
C LEU A 163 -10.02 9.88 -9.50
N ALA A 164 -10.32 10.17 -10.76
CA ALA A 164 -9.30 10.33 -11.80
C ALA A 164 -8.37 11.55 -11.59
N PRO A 165 -8.84 12.71 -11.10
CA PRO A 165 -7.94 13.82 -10.80
C PRO A 165 -6.92 13.49 -9.70
N ILE A 166 -7.30 12.63 -8.76
CA ILE A 166 -6.50 12.29 -7.59
C ILE A 166 -5.41 11.28 -7.95
N SER A 167 -5.71 10.31 -8.81
CA SER A 167 -4.69 9.39 -9.32
C SER A 167 -3.59 10.16 -10.05
N VAL A 168 -3.95 11.13 -10.89
CA VAL A 168 -2.99 11.97 -11.61
C VAL A 168 -2.21 12.88 -10.65
N SER A 169 -2.89 13.48 -9.67
CA SER A 169 -2.26 14.29 -8.61
C SER A 169 -1.17 13.55 -7.86
N ARG A 170 -1.45 12.30 -7.49
CA ARG A 170 -0.56 11.46 -6.69
C ARG A 170 0.77 11.19 -7.39
N ASP A 171 0.74 10.86 -8.68
CA ASP A 171 1.95 10.55 -9.44
C ASP A 171 2.79 11.80 -9.73
N LEU A 172 2.14 12.95 -9.90
CA LEU A 172 2.81 14.24 -10.12
C LEU A 172 3.38 14.83 -8.83
N MET A 173 2.66 14.76 -7.71
CA MET A 173 3.17 15.17 -6.38
C MET A 173 4.37 14.34 -5.94
N ALA A 174 4.47 13.08 -6.40
CA ALA A 174 5.64 12.23 -6.16
C ALA A 174 6.87 12.68 -6.96
N GLN A 175 6.69 13.48 -8.02
CA GLN A 175 7.75 13.90 -8.93
C GLN A 175 8.08 15.40 -8.84
N SER A 176 7.13 16.26 -8.43
CA SER A 176 7.32 17.71 -8.34
C SER A 176 6.39 18.40 -7.33
N GLY A 177 6.78 19.60 -6.87
CA GLY A 177 5.99 20.42 -5.93
C GLY A 177 4.80 21.18 -6.54
N SER A 178 4.56 21.06 -7.85
CA SER A 178 3.51 21.78 -8.59
C SER A 178 2.22 20.98 -8.81
N GLY A 179 2.10 19.80 -8.19
CA GLY A 179 1.04 18.84 -8.49
C GLY A 179 -0.39 19.36 -8.28
N SER A 180 -0.62 20.35 -7.41
CA SER A 180 -1.93 20.94 -7.14
C SER A 180 -2.58 21.65 -8.33
N LEU A 181 -1.82 22.50 -9.03
CA LEU A 181 -2.30 23.23 -10.21
C LEU A 181 -2.62 22.28 -11.37
N VAL A 182 -1.75 21.29 -11.59
CA VAL A 182 -1.95 20.27 -12.63
C VAL A 182 -3.16 19.39 -12.30
N SER A 183 -3.36 19.04 -11.03
CA SER A 183 -4.55 18.28 -10.58
C SER A 183 -5.85 19.04 -10.81
N GLY A 184 -5.87 20.35 -10.53
CA GLY A 184 -7.01 21.21 -10.80
C GLY A 184 -7.31 21.34 -12.29
N ALA A 185 -6.29 21.47 -13.14
CA ALA A 185 -6.45 21.51 -14.59
C ALA A 185 -6.98 20.18 -15.16
N VAL A 186 -6.47 19.04 -14.66
CA VAL A 186 -6.95 17.70 -15.04
C VAL A 186 -8.40 17.49 -14.57
N ALA A 187 -8.73 17.89 -13.35
CA ALA A 187 -10.11 17.83 -12.84
C ALA A 187 -11.06 18.68 -13.67
N GLY A 188 -10.67 19.93 -13.97
CA GLY A 188 -11.44 20.84 -14.83
C GLY A 188 -11.64 20.27 -16.23
N GLY A 189 -10.59 19.69 -16.83
CA GLY A 189 -10.67 19.04 -18.14
C GLY A 189 -11.60 17.83 -18.15
N ILE A 190 -11.53 16.96 -17.13
CA ILE A 190 -12.41 15.80 -17.00
C ILE A 190 -13.87 16.24 -16.84
N VAL A 191 -14.14 17.23 -15.98
CA VAL A 191 -15.49 17.78 -15.83
C VAL A 191 -15.98 18.42 -17.13
N ALA A 192 -15.14 19.17 -17.86
CA ALA A 192 -15.50 19.74 -19.15
C ALA A 192 -15.86 18.67 -20.19
N VAL A 193 -15.11 17.56 -20.24
CA VAL A 193 -15.42 16.42 -21.12
C VAL A 193 -16.73 15.75 -20.71
N VAL A 194 -16.96 15.52 -19.41
CA VAL A 194 -18.21 14.93 -18.92
C VAL A 194 -19.41 15.83 -19.22
N VAL A 195 -19.27 17.14 -19.04
CA VAL A 195 -20.30 18.13 -19.38
C VAL A 195 -20.55 18.17 -20.89
N ALA A 196 -19.50 18.15 -21.71
CA ALA A 196 -19.63 18.10 -23.17
C ALA A 196 -20.35 16.83 -23.62
N LEU A 197 -20.01 15.66 -23.06
CA LEU A 197 -20.70 14.39 -23.33
C LEU A 197 -22.15 14.41 -22.84
N ALA A 198 -22.43 15.03 -21.69
CA ALA A 198 -23.79 15.22 -21.18
C ALA A 198 -24.61 16.10 -22.14
N LEU A 199 -24.06 17.22 -22.61
CA LEU A 199 -24.71 18.10 -23.59
C LEU A 199 -24.95 17.38 -24.93
N LEU A 200 -23.96 16.62 -25.43
CA LEU A 200 -24.09 15.80 -26.64
C LEU A 200 -25.14 14.70 -26.50
N SER A 201 -25.37 14.18 -25.28
CA SER A 201 -26.40 13.17 -25.02
C SER A 201 -27.84 13.70 -25.19
N ARG A 202 -28.04 15.03 -25.16
CA ARG A 202 -29.33 15.65 -25.49
C ARG A 202 -29.73 15.35 -26.93
N SER A 203 -28.78 15.49 -27.85
CA SER A 203 -28.99 15.33 -29.29
C SER A 203 -28.72 13.90 -29.79
N ARG A 204 -27.99 13.07 -29.02
CA ARG A 204 -27.68 11.67 -29.39
C ARG A 204 -28.26 10.66 -28.39
N PRO A 205 -29.43 10.04 -28.69
CA PRO A 205 -30.08 9.11 -27.78
C PRO A 205 -29.24 7.87 -27.45
N SER A 206 -28.35 7.43 -28.35
CA SER A 206 -27.42 6.32 -28.10
C SER A 206 -26.52 6.56 -26.88
N LEU A 207 -26.02 7.78 -26.67
CA LEU A 207 -25.19 8.13 -25.52
C LEU A 207 -25.99 8.10 -24.20
N SER A 208 -27.25 8.53 -24.24
CA SER A 208 -28.14 8.46 -23.07
C SER A 208 -28.52 7.02 -22.71
N ARG A 209 -28.60 6.12 -23.71
CA ARG A 209 -28.84 4.68 -23.47
C ARG A 209 -27.66 4.05 -22.74
N LEU A 210 -26.41 4.42 -23.03
CA LEU A 210 -25.24 3.97 -22.27
C LEU A 210 -25.31 4.36 -20.78
N ALA A 211 -26.03 5.44 -20.44
CA ALA A 211 -26.24 5.88 -19.07
C ALA A 211 -27.47 5.24 -18.38
N SER A 212 -28.12 4.26 -19.00
CA SER A 212 -29.20 3.48 -18.37
C SER A 212 -28.64 2.30 -17.56
N GLY A 213 -29.42 1.78 -16.59
CA GLY A 213 -28.93 0.81 -15.60
C GLY A 213 -28.41 -0.52 -16.16
N LYS A 214 -28.95 -1.03 -17.28
CA LYS A 214 -28.53 -2.28 -17.92
C LYS A 214 -27.12 -2.20 -18.55
N PRO A 215 -26.82 -1.22 -19.43
CA PRO A 215 -25.48 -1.03 -19.97
C PRO A 215 -24.46 -0.62 -18.91
N GLN A 216 -24.86 0.07 -17.83
CA GLN A 216 -23.94 0.35 -16.71
C GLN A 216 -23.56 -0.91 -15.95
N ALA A 217 -24.49 -1.83 -15.74
CA ALA A 217 -24.18 -3.15 -15.17
C ALA A 217 -23.24 -3.94 -16.08
N ALA A 218 -23.42 -3.87 -17.40
CA ALA A 218 -22.54 -4.51 -18.38
C ALA A 218 -21.14 -3.87 -18.42
N VAL A 219 -21.02 -2.54 -18.36
CA VAL A 219 -19.72 -1.83 -18.25
C VAL A 219 -19.04 -2.16 -16.93
N THR A 220 -19.79 -2.23 -15.83
CA THR A 220 -19.25 -2.66 -14.53
C THR A 220 -18.72 -4.08 -14.60
N LEU A 221 -19.50 -5.01 -15.13
CA LEU A 221 -19.07 -6.38 -15.35
C LEU A 221 -17.87 -6.46 -16.29
N ALA A 222 -17.83 -5.70 -17.38
CA ALA A 222 -16.71 -5.68 -18.32
C ALA A 222 -15.43 -5.12 -17.69
N VAL A 223 -15.50 -4.02 -16.94
CA VAL A 223 -14.35 -3.47 -16.19
C VAL A 223 -13.89 -4.47 -15.13
N PHE A 224 -14.82 -5.15 -14.46
CA PHE A 224 -14.49 -6.24 -13.54
C PHE A 224 -13.79 -7.39 -14.24
N LEU A 225 -14.29 -7.84 -15.40
CA LEU A 225 -13.73 -8.95 -16.17
C LEU A 225 -12.38 -8.59 -16.80
N VAL A 226 -12.18 -7.35 -17.26
CA VAL A 226 -10.89 -6.86 -17.76
C VAL A 226 -9.89 -6.72 -16.61
N SER A 227 -10.31 -6.17 -15.47
CA SER A 227 -9.48 -6.10 -14.26
C SER A 227 -9.12 -7.51 -13.78
N PHE A 228 -10.07 -8.46 -13.83
CA PHE A 228 -9.86 -9.86 -13.48
C PHE A 228 -8.94 -10.58 -14.48
N GLY A 229 -9.14 -10.37 -15.78
CA GLY A 229 -8.27 -10.91 -16.83
C GLY A 229 -6.84 -10.40 -16.70
N MET A 230 -6.65 -9.11 -16.43
CA MET A 230 -5.34 -8.52 -16.15
C MET A 230 -4.69 -9.04 -14.86
N LEU A 231 -5.47 -9.50 -13.86
CA LEU A 231 -4.96 -10.14 -12.65
C LEU A 231 -4.49 -11.59 -12.88
N HIS A 232 -4.96 -12.24 -13.94
CA HIS A 232 -4.63 -13.62 -14.29
C HIS A 232 -3.62 -13.75 -15.45
N VAL A 233 -3.17 -12.64 -16.03
CA VAL A 233 -1.96 -12.63 -16.88
C VAL A 233 -0.74 -12.60 -15.95
N SER A 234 -0.39 -13.75 -15.40
CA SER A 234 0.92 -13.99 -14.78
C SER A 234 1.62 -15.11 -15.52
N SER A 235 2.53 -14.68 -16.40
CA SER A 235 3.82 -15.30 -16.70
C SER A 235 3.82 -16.81 -16.92
N ALA A 236 3.56 -17.22 -18.16
CA ALA A 236 4.25 -18.38 -18.71
C ALA A 236 5.73 -18.01 -18.90
N HIS A 237 6.53 -18.09 -17.83
CA HIS A 237 7.97 -18.19 -18.00
C HIS A 237 8.28 -19.64 -18.36
N SER A 238 8.66 -19.82 -19.62
CA SER A 238 9.15 -21.07 -20.15
C SER A 238 10.36 -21.52 -19.33
N ALA A 239 10.23 -22.65 -18.65
CA ALA A 239 11.37 -23.35 -18.09
C ALA A 239 12.24 -23.81 -19.25
N ALA A 240 13.41 -23.21 -19.42
CA ALA A 240 14.42 -23.74 -20.31
C ALA A 240 14.96 -25.04 -19.68
N ALA A 241 14.93 -26.13 -20.45
CA ALA A 241 15.53 -27.39 -20.06
C ALA A 241 17.03 -27.19 -19.84
N VAL A 242 17.51 -27.54 -18.65
CA VAL A 242 18.92 -27.42 -18.28
C VAL A 242 19.61 -28.75 -18.55
N SER A 243 20.68 -28.70 -19.34
CA SER A 243 21.60 -29.81 -19.53
C SER A 243 22.39 -30.05 -18.25
N HIS A 244 22.46 -31.31 -17.81
CA HIS A 244 23.34 -31.73 -16.73
C HIS A 244 24.80 -31.61 -17.18
N THR A 245 25.58 -30.81 -16.47
CA THR A 245 27.04 -30.79 -16.56
C THR A 245 27.61 -31.11 -15.17
N GLU A 246 28.76 -31.76 -15.16
CA GLU A 246 29.44 -32.42 -14.02
C GLU A 246 29.38 -31.68 -12.68
N ALA A 247 29.22 -32.46 -11.61
CA ALA A 247 29.15 -31.99 -10.24
C ALA A 247 30.43 -31.23 -9.84
N SER A 248 30.27 -29.95 -9.48
CA SER A 248 31.35 -29.16 -8.89
C SER A 248 31.83 -29.76 -7.57
N GLU A 249 33.15 -29.78 -7.33
CA GLU A 249 33.74 -30.16 -6.03
C GLU A 249 33.39 -29.20 -4.88
N ARG A 250 32.81 -28.02 -5.17
CA ARG A 250 32.47 -27.01 -4.16
C ARG A 250 31.03 -27.21 -3.67
N PRO A 251 30.76 -27.09 -2.35
CA PRO A 251 29.41 -27.27 -1.82
C PRO A 251 28.50 -26.12 -2.24
N ASN A 252 27.21 -26.43 -2.39
CA ASN A 252 26.20 -25.39 -2.46
C ASN A 252 25.99 -24.77 -1.08
N ILE A 253 25.73 -23.46 -1.03
CA ILE A 253 25.52 -22.72 0.22
C ILE A 253 24.08 -22.23 0.23
N VAL A 254 23.31 -22.60 1.26
CA VAL A 254 21.95 -22.10 1.47
C VAL A 254 21.89 -21.38 2.80
N LEU A 255 21.56 -20.08 2.77
CA LEU A 255 21.37 -19.24 3.95
C LEU A 255 19.89 -18.91 4.10
N ILE A 256 19.28 -19.38 5.17
CA ILE A 256 17.87 -19.13 5.50
C ILE A 256 17.80 -18.21 6.72
N THR A 257 17.09 -17.07 6.61
CA THR A 257 16.82 -16.19 7.76
C THR A 257 15.32 -16.10 8.05
N LEU A 258 14.97 -16.23 9.33
CA LEU A 258 13.62 -16.05 9.85
C LEU A 258 13.55 -14.68 10.55
N ASP A 259 13.03 -13.67 9.87
CA ASP A 259 13.06 -12.29 10.36
C ASP A 259 12.26 -12.14 11.66
N THR A 260 12.85 -11.45 12.64
CA THR A 260 12.30 -11.22 14.00
C THR A 260 11.96 -12.49 14.82
N THR A 261 12.45 -13.65 14.40
CA THR A 261 12.18 -14.91 15.10
C THR A 261 13.08 -15.08 16.31
N ARG A 262 12.50 -15.49 17.44
CA ARG A 262 13.24 -15.74 18.69
C ARG A 262 13.46 -17.23 18.90
N ALA A 263 14.68 -17.60 19.31
CA ALA A 263 15.05 -18.99 19.57
C ALA A 263 14.18 -19.66 20.64
N ASP A 264 13.79 -18.94 21.70
CA ASP A 264 12.98 -19.48 22.80
C ASP A 264 11.51 -19.76 22.44
N HIS A 265 11.11 -19.49 21.20
CA HIS A 265 9.80 -19.83 20.62
C HIS A 265 9.88 -20.96 19.57
N LEU A 266 11.04 -21.60 19.43
CA LEU A 266 11.27 -22.71 18.50
C LEU A 266 11.41 -24.02 19.28
N SER A 267 10.67 -25.05 18.89
CA SER A 267 10.68 -26.33 19.60
C SER A 267 12.02 -27.07 19.50
N VAL A 268 12.78 -26.83 18.43
CA VAL A 268 14.18 -27.32 18.30
C VAL A 268 15.11 -26.77 19.39
N TYR A 269 14.74 -25.65 20.03
CA TYR A 269 15.44 -25.07 21.19
C TYR A 269 14.75 -25.33 22.54
N GLY A 270 13.72 -26.19 22.57
CA GLY A 270 13.01 -26.59 23.79
C GLY A 270 11.73 -25.80 24.08
N TYR A 271 11.18 -25.06 23.12
CA TYR A 271 9.87 -24.42 23.30
C TYR A 271 8.76 -25.47 23.54
N PRO A 272 7.86 -25.30 24.53
CA PRO A 272 6.88 -26.34 24.88
C PRO A 272 5.87 -26.70 23.78
N ARG A 273 5.63 -25.79 22.82
CA ARG A 273 4.79 -26.09 21.65
C ARG A 273 5.68 -26.51 20.50
N ARG A 274 5.28 -27.56 19.78
CA ARG A 274 6.03 -28.09 18.63
C ARG A 274 5.92 -27.19 17.39
N THR A 275 6.63 -26.06 17.41
CA THR A 275 6.58 -25.00 16.37
C THR A 275 7.50 -25.24 15.19
N THR A 276 8.54 -26.08 15.32
CA THR A 276 9.56 -26.26 14.27
C THR A 276 9.89 -27.74 14.00
N PRO A 277 8.90 -28.59 13.68
CA PRO A 277 9.13 -30.03 13.49
C PRO A 277 10.12 -30.36 12.37
N HIS A 278 10.15 -29.57 11.29
CA HIS A 278 11.12 -29.76 10.21
C HIS A 278 12.55 -29.37 10.61
N LEU A 279 12.72 -28.35 11.45
CA LEU A 279 14.04 -27.99 11.97
C LEU A 279 14.53 -28.99 13.02
N GLU A 280 13.62 -29.60 13.80
CA GLU A 280 13.97 -30.72 14.69
C GLU A 280 14.54 -31.91 13.90
N ALA A 281 13.87 -32.29 12.80
CA ALA A 281 14.34 -33.36 11.93
C ALA A 281 15.68 -33.00 11.26
N PHE A 282 15.85 -31.77 10.78
CA PHE A 282 17.11 -31.32 10.21
C PHE A 282 18.26 -31.30 11.22
N ALA A 283 17.98 -30.90 12.47
CA ALA A 283 18.96 -30.81 13.53
C ALA A 283 19.57 -32.17 13.91
N SER A 284 18.93 -33.30 13.60
CA SER A 284 19.52 -34.62 13.86
C SER A 284 20.74 -34.93 13.00
N ALA A 285 20.91 -34.23 11.87
CA ALA A 285 22.03 -34.36 10.95
C ALA A 285 22.84 -33.07 10.81
N ALA A 286 22.59 -32.07 11.67
CA ALA A 286 23.21 -30.75 11.60
C ALA A 286 23.77 -30.29 12.96
N THR A 287 24.67 -29.31 12.93
CA THR A 287 25.18 -28.69 14.15
C THR A 287 24.21 -27.62 14.65
N LEU A 288 23.61 -27.85 15.82
CA LEU A 288 22.73 -26.89 16.49
C LEU A 288 23.50 -26.00 17.48
N TYR A 289 23.60 -24.70 17.18
CA TYR A 289 24.21 -23.72 18.08
C TYR A 289 23.21 -23.23 19.14
N ARG A 290 23.39 -23.61 20.40
CA ARG A 290 22.53 -23.16 21.53
C ARG A 290 22.69 -21.68 21.88
N HIS A 291 23.82 -21.09 21.50
CA HIS A 291 24.19 -19.71 21.81
C HIS A 291 24.63 -18.98 20.53
N ALA A 292 23.66 -18.64 19.69
CA ALA A 292 23.86 -17.79 18.51
C ALA A 292 23.24 -16.41 18.77
N TYR A 293 24.03 -15.34 18.65
CA TYR A 293 23.62 -13.97 18.96
C TYR A 293 23.60 -13.12 17.68
N ALA A 294 22.55 -12.31 17.51
CA ALA A 294 22.50 -11.32 16.45
C ALA A 294 23.42 -10.13 16.76
N ASN A 295 24.10 -9.60 15.74
CA ASN A 295 25.03 -8.48 15.91
C ASN A 295 24.32 -7.14 16.13
N GLY A 296 23.02 -7.06 15.86
CA GLY A 296 22.19 -5.87 16.06
C GLY A 296 20.74 -6.22 16.36
N ASP A 297 20.02 -5.27 16.97
CA ASP A 297 18.60 -5.38 17.32
C ASP A 297 17.64 -5.04 16.17
N MET A 298 18.18 -4.53 15.06
CA MET A 298 17.43 -4.11 13.88
C MET A 298 17.79 -4.95 12.66
N THR A 299 16.77 -5.37 11.90
CA THR A 299 16.91 -6.23 10.70
C THR A 299 17.96 -5.73 9.71
N LEU A 300 17.95 -4.43 9.38
CA LEU A 300 18.89 -3.81 8.44
C LEU A 300 20.35 -4.02 8.88
N ALA A 301 20.68 -3.68 10.13
CA ALA A 301 22.04 -3.80 10.66
C ALA A 301 22.44 -5.27 10.85
N SER A 302 21.54 -6.11 11.38
CA SER A 302 21.83 -7.54 11.58
C SER A 302 22.11 -8.25 10.25
N HIS A 303 21.34 -7.98 9.20
CA HIS A 303 21.60 -8.57 7.88
C HIS A 303 22.86 -8.00 7.25
N ALA A 304 23.12 -6.70 7.38
CA ALA A 304 24.38 -6.12 6.91
C ALA A 304 25.60 -6.78 7.57
N SER A 305 25.55 -7.08 8.87
CA SER A 305 26.58 -7.89 9.54
C SER A 305 26.70 -9.30 8.96
N ILE A 306 25.59 -10.00 8.69
CA ILE A 306 25.61 -11.34 8.05
C ILE A 306 26.32 -11.28 6.68
N PHE A 307 26.00 -10.26 5.86
CA PHE A 307 26.55 -10.15 4.52
C PHE A 307 27.96 -9.57 4.45
N THR A 308 28.47 -8.94 5.51
CA THR A 308 29.80 -8.29 5.48
C THR A 308 30.81 -8.94 6.42
N GLY A 309 30.35 -9.73 7.39
CA GLY A 309 31.19 -10.23 8.49
C GLY A 309 31.63 -9.14 9.47
N LEU A 310 31.06 -7.94 9.40
CA LEU A 310 31.46 -6.78 10.22
C LEU A 310 30.40 -6.43 11.27
N TYR A 311 30.83 -5.77 12.35
CA TYR A 311 29.89 -5.23 13.35
C TYR A 311 29.08 -4.04 12.79
N PRO A 312 27.91 -3.73 13.38
CA PRO A 312 27.06 -2.62 12.94
C PRO A 312 27.75 -1.25 12.82
N THR A 313 28.78 -1.04 13.63
CA THR A 313 29.57 0.20 13.63
C THR A 313 30.53 0.33 12.44
N GLN A 314 30.73 -0.73 11.65
CA GLN A 314 31.78 -0.81 10.64
C GLN A 314 31.24 -0.91 9.21
N HIS A 315 30.07 -1.51 8.98
CA HIS A 315 29.55 -1.75 7.63
C HIS A 315 28.75 -0.57 7.03
N GLY A 316 28.47 0.48 7.80
CA GLY A 316 27.78 1.69 7.33
C GLY A 316 26.24 1.63 7.32
N ALA A 317 25.62 0.45 7.24
CA ALA A 317 24.16 0.35 7.31
C ALA A 317 23.60 0.67 8.71
N HIS A 318 22.81 1.74 8.86
CA HIS A 318 22.23 2.13 10.14
C HIS A 318 20.98 3.01 9.96
N PHE A 319 20.31 3.32 11.07
CA PHE A 319 19.22 4.30 11.12
C PHE A 319 19.75 5.64 11.65
N GLU A 320 19.46 6.72 10.94
CA GLU A 320 19.71 8.09 11.37
C GLU A 320 18.37 8.85 11.46
N GLY A 321 17.74 8.80 12.64
CA GLY A 321 16.36 9.27 12.79
C GLY A 321 15.39 8.41 11.98
N ASP A 322 14.64 9.04 11.07
CA ASP A 322 13.74 8.35 10.13
C ASP A 322 14.47 7.93 8.82
N LEU A 323 15.73 8.35 8.64
CA LEU A 323 16.54 8.00 7.48
C LEU A 323 17.27 6.67 7.71
N ARG A 324 17.56 5.99 6.60
CA ARG A 324 18.26 4.70 6.58
C ARG A 324 19.48 4.82 5.69
N ALA A 325 20.63 4.43 6.20
CA ALA A 325 21.87 4.35 5.46
C ALA A 325 22.09 2.93 4.91
N ALA A 326 22.64 2.85 3.69
CA ALA A 326 23.00 1.60 3.03
C ALA A 326 24.30 1.01 3.60
N ILE A 327 24.61 -0.24 3.23
CA ILE A 327 25.95 -0.79 3.41
C ILE A 327 26.93 0.08 2.62
N SER A 328 28.08 0.42 3.22
CA SER A 328 29.12 1.19 2.54
C SER A 328 29.55 0.50 1.24
N ALA A 329 29.68 1.28 0.17
CA ALA A 329 30.13 0.79 -1.12
C ALA A 329 31.54 0.17 -1.06
N GLU A 330 32.37 0.62 -0.12
CA GLU A 330 33.76 0.16 0.09
C GLU A 330 33.84 -1.22 0.75
N VAL A 331 32.75 -1.66 1.40
CA VAL A 331 32.71 -2.95 2.10
C VAL A 331 32.18 -4.02 1.13
N PRO A 332 32.99 -5.05 0.80
CA PRO A 332 32.52 -6.16 -0.02
C PRO A 332 31.51 -7.02 0.74
N THR A 333 30.52 -7.53 0.02
CA THR A 333 29.51 -8.46 0.55
C THR A 333 29.89 -9.92 0.31
N LEU A 334 29.31 -10.83 1.09
CA LEU A 334 29.47 -12.27 0.98
C LEU A 334 29.15 -12.76 -0.43
N ALA A 335 28.08 -12.24 -1.05
CA ALA A 335 27.72 -12.58 -2.42
C ALA A 335 28.78 -12.10 -3.42
N GLU A 336 29.33 -10.89 -3.29
CA GLU A 336 30.43 -10.43 -4.14
C GLU A 336 31.69 -11.31 -4.01
N LEU A 337 32.00 -11.75 -2.78
CA LEU A 337 33.12 -12.67 -2.54
C LEU A 337 32.86 -14.06 -3.14
N LEU A 338 31.65 -14.61 -3.01
CA LEU A 338 31.26 -15.89 -3.58
C LEU A 338 31.20 -15.85 -5.11
N SER A 339 30.77 -14.72 -5.69
CA SER A 339 30.80 -14.50 -7.14
C SER A 339 32.23 -14.60 -7.68
N LYS A 340 33.20 -13.96 -7.01
CA LYS A 340 34.64 -14.11 -7.33
C LYS A 340 35.14 -15.55 -7.17
N ALA A 341 34.52 -16.33 -6.29
CA ALA A 341 34.80 -17.74 -6.11
C ALA A 341 34.03 -18.67 -7.09
N GLY A 342 33.35 -18.12 -8.10
CA GLY A 342 32.70 -18.89 -9.16
C GLY A 342 31.28 -19.37 -8.86
N TYR A 343 30.71 -18.97 -7.73
CA TYR A 343 29.34 -19.31 -7.36
C TYR A 343 28.31 -18.57 -8.22
N ARG A 344 27.16 -19.22 -8.44
CA ARG A 344 25.93 -18.56 -8.86
C ARG A 344 25.13 -18.12 -7.64
N ASN A 345 24.83 -16.84 -7.53
CA ASN A 345 24.25 -16.25 -6.34
C ASN A 345 22.80 -15.83 -6.58
N TYR A 346 21.89 -16.40 -5.81
CA TYR A 346 20.46 -16.19 -5.90
C TYR A 346 19.88 -15.72 -4.56
N ALA A 347 18.89 -14.83 -4.60
CA ALA A 347 18.15 -14.43 -3.41
C ALA A 347 16.64 -14.45 -3.67
N ALA A 348 15.86 -14.94 -2.71
CA ALA A 348 14.41 -14.76 -2.62
C ALA A 348 14.05 -14.13 -1.27
N VAL A 349 13.53 -12.90 -1.30
CA VAL A 349 13.46 -12.03 -0.12
C VAL A 349 12.04 -11.53 0.12
N ALA A 350 11.48 -11.89 1.28
CA ALA A 350 10.19 -11.39 1.74
C ALA A 350 10.26 -9.93 2.24
N ASN A 351 11.36 -9.54 2.91
CA ASN A 351 11.50 -8.21 3.49
C ASN A 351 11.83 -7.13 2.46
N SER A 352 10.80 -6.68 1.75
CA SER A 352 10.93 -5.66 0.71
C SER A 352 11.15 -4.23 1.21
N VAL A 353 11.32 -4.04 2.53
CA VAL A 353 11.44 -2.72 3.15
C VAL A 353 12.83 -2.48 3.71
N LEU A 354 13.43 -3.47 4.37
CA LEU A 354 14.74 -3.34 5.02
C LEU A 354 15.85 -4.09 4.29
N LEU A 355 15.50 -5.03 3.40
CA LEU A 355 16.44 -5.73 2.53
C LEU A 355 16.30 -5.26 1.07
N ASP A 356 15.86 -4.01 0.88
CA ASP A 356 15.75 -3.41 -0.45
C ASP A 356 17.14 -3.25 -1.11
N PRO A 357 17.29 -3.49 -2.42
CA PRO A 357 18.54 -3.27 -3.15
C PRO A 357 19.16 -1.89 -2.93
N MET A 358 18.36 -0.85 -2.66
CA MET A 358 18.86 0.49 -2.36
C MET A 358 19.79 0.54 -1.13
N TYR A 359 19.73 -0.46 -0.25
CA TYR A 359 20.61 -0.57 0.92
C TYR A 359 21.86 -1.42 0.67
N GLY A 360 22.09 -1.89 -0.57
CA GLY A 360 23.30 -2.62 -0.96
C GLY A 360 23.22 -4.14 -0.82
N PHE A 361 22.05 -4.71 -0.51
CA PHE A 361 21.87 -6.17 -0.34
C PHE A 361 21.87 -6.96 -1.63
N ALA A 362 21.57 -6.33 -2.77
CA ALA A 362 21.57 -7.01 -4.08
C ALA A 362 22.97 -7.15 -4.69
N ARG A 363 24.01 -6.54 -4.07
CA ARG A 363 25.37 -6.59 -4.60
C ARG A 363 25.89 -8.03 -4.61
N GLY A 364 26.43 -8.44 -5.76
CA GLY A 364 26.99 -9.79 -5.95
C GLY A 364 25.99 -10.90 -6.23
N PHE A 365 24.68 -10.63 -6.27
CA PHE A 365 23.68 -11.61 -6.68
C PHE A 365 23.47 -11.60 -8.19
N ASP A 366 23.49 -12.77 -8.85
CA ASP A 366 23.07 -12.92 -10.25
C ASP A 366 21.56 -12.66 -10.39
N THR A 367 20.77 -13.06 -9.40
CA THR A 367 19.33 -12.74 -9.35
C THR A 367 18.90 -12.44 -7.93
N TYR A 368 18.32 -11.25 -7.74
CA TYR A 368 17.77 -10.81 -6.46
C TYR A 368 16.25 -10.68 -6.56
N ALA A 369 15.53 -11.77 -6.32
CA ALA A 369 14.08 -11.80 -6.35
C ALA A 369 13.51 -11.23 -5.04
N MET A 370 12.87 -10.07 -5.14
CA MET A 370 12.21 -9.42 -4.01
C MET A 370 10.76 -9.09 -4.39
N PRO A 371 9.90 -10.13 -4.51
CA PRO A 371 8.51 -9.94 -4.88
C PRO A 371 7.80 -9.09 -3.82
N ARG A 372 7.13 -8.02 -4.26
CA ARG A 372 6.39 -7.10 -3.41
C ARG A 372 4.90 -7.36 -3.57
N PRO A 373 4.17 -7.74 -2.51
CA PRO A 373 2.74 -7.95 -2.61
C PRO A 373 2.05 -6.67 -3.09
N LEU A 374 1.15 -6.82 -4.04
CA LEU A 374 0.28 -5.72 -4.40
C LEU A 374 -0.71 -5.44 -3.26
N ALA A 375 -0.51 -4.31 -2.57
CA ALA A 375 -1.43 -3.88 -1.52
C ALA A 375 -2.79 -3.44 -2.12
N VAL A 376 -3.87 -4.12 -1.73
CA VAL A 376 -5.27 -3.71 -2.05
C VAL A 376 -5.60 -2.37 -1.40
N VAL A 377 -5.00 -2.13 -0.23
CA VAL A 377 -5.11 -0.88 0.51
C VAL A 377 -3.73 -0.30 0.74
N SER A 378 -3.49 0.88 0.17
CA SER A 378 -2.23 1.58 0.39
C SER A 378 -2.32 2.48 1.62
N PRO A 379 -1.41 2.36 2.61
CA PRO A 379 -1.28 3.33 3.69
C PRO A 379 -1.01 4.76 3.22
N ARG A 380 -0.55 4.93 1.97
CA ARG A 380 -0.27 6.21 1.32
C ARG A 380 -1.52 6.91 0.76
N SER A 381 -2.67 6.23 0.73
CA SER A 381 -3.93 6.78 0.23
C SER A 381 -5.05 6.68 1.28
N PRO A 382 -4.82 7.19 2.51
CA PRO A 382 -5.76 6.99 3.62
C PRO A 382 -7.10 7.73 3.42
N TYR A 383 -7.15 8.68 2.49
CA TYR A 383 -8.30 9.52 2.13
C TYR A 383 -9.34 8.83 1.24
N LEU A 384 -9.02 7.68 0.64
CA LEU A 384 -9.99 6.96 -0.21
C LEU A 384 -11.02 6.20 0.65
N LEU A 385 -12.25 6.04 0.14
CA LEU A 385 -13.32 5.40 0.93
C LEU A 385 -13.03 3.93 1.23
N ARG A 386 -12.18 3.25 0.43
CA ARG A 386 -11.79 1.86 0.75
C ARG A 386 -11.16 1.73 2.13
N MET A 387 -10.57 2.80 2.68
CA MET A 387 -9.94 2.76 3.99
C MET A 387 -10.98 2.64 5.10
N GLY A 388 -12.17 3.20 4.89
CA GLY A 388 -13.33 2.98 5.75
C GLY A 388 -13.84 1.55 5.63
N VAL A 389 -14.00 1.08 4.38
CA VAL A 389 -14.37 -0.32 4.09
C VAL A 389 -13.38 -1.31 4.68
N TYR A 390 -12.08 -1.03 4.58
CA TYR A 390 -11.00 -1.82 5.17
C TYR A 390 -11.15 -1.96 6.68
N LYS A 391 -11.47 -0.88 7.39
CA LYS A 391 -11.67 -0.93 8.84
C LYS A 391 -12.86 -1.80 9.22
N ILE A 392 -13.86 -1.88 8.35
CA ILE A 392 -15.01 -2.78 8.52
C ILE A 392 -14.55 -4.20 8.22
N THR A 393 -13.93 -4.46 7.07
CA THR A 393 -13.47 -5.80 6.67
C THR A 393 -12.28 -6.32 7.49
N LEU A 394 -11.72 -5.48 8.36
CA LEU A 394 -10.54 -5.72 9.17
C LEU A 394 -10.56 -7.05 9.93
N PRO A 395 -11.64 -7.46 10.60
CA PRO A 395 -11.69 -8.75 11.29
C PRO A 395 -11.63 -9.96 10.35
N TRP A 396 -12.04 -9.79 9.09
CA TRP A 396 -12.13 -10.86 8.09
C TRP A 396 -10.93 -10.91 7.13
N LEU A 397 -10.23 -9.78 6.93
CA LEU A 397 -9.12 -9.64 5.98
C LEU A 397 -7.80 -9.22 6.65
N TRP A 398 -7.70 -9.26 7.99
CA TRP A 398 -6.56 -8.73 8.77
C TRP A 398 -5.20 -9.23 8.24
N THR A 399 -5.10 -10.50 7.84
CA THR A 399 -3.86 -11.12 7.36
C THR A 399 -3.57 -10.87 5.89
N GLU A 400 -4.56 -10.52 5.08
CA GLU A 400 -4.42 -10.45 3.62
C GLU A 400 -4.30 -9.01 3.11
N ALA A 401 -5.18 -8.11 3.56
CA ALA A 401 -5.33 -6.78 2.95
C ALA A 401 -4.17 -5.79 3.25
N MET A 402 -3.30 -6.09 4.21
CA MET A 402 -2.13 -5.28 4.60
C MET A 402 -0.82 -6.08 4.55
N ARG A 403 -0.72 -7.11 3.71
CA ARG A 403 0.56 -7.81 3.53
C ARG A 403 1.60 -6.83 3.01
N LEU A 404 2.59 -6.55 3.85
CA LEU A 404 3.76 -5.73 3.51
C LEU A 404 4.89 -6.58 2.91
N PHE A 405 4.76 -7.90 3.00
CA PHE A 405 5.73 -8.88 2.52
C PHE A 405 5.00 -10.13 1.97
N MET A 406 5.67 -10.89 1.12
CA MET A 406 5.17 -12.17 0.61
C MET A 406 5.37 -13.27 1.68
N PRO A 407 4.40 -14.17 1.88
CA PRO A 407 4.52 -15.28 2.81
C PRO A 407 5.56 -16.31 2.34
N ALA A 408 6.00 -17.18 3.24
CA ALA A 408 6.91 -18.29 2.96
C ALA A 408 6.39 -19.20 1.84
N ASP A 409 5.08 -19.48 1.80
CA ASP A 409 4.46 -20.30 0.76
C ASP A 409 4.60 -19.72 -0.66
N ASP A 410 4.80 -18.39 -0.77
CA ASP A 410 5.04 -17.73 -2.05
C ASP A 410 6.54 -17.46 -2.30
N ILE A 411 7.36 -17.33 -1.25
CA ILE A 411 8.81 -17.06 -1.36
C ILE A 411 9.62 -18.35 -1.59
N ALA A 412 9.28 -19.44 -0.91
CA ALA A 412 10.02 -20.70 -1.04
C ALA A 412 10.04 -21.23 -2.49
N PRO A 413 8.92 -21.26 -3.24
CA PRO A 413 8.93 -21.70 -4.64
C PRO A 413 9.79 -20.81 -5.56
N VAL A 414 9.94 -19.53 -5.24
CA VAL A 414 10.84 -18.62 -5.98
C VAL A 414 12.29 -19.09 -5.81
N GLY A 415 12.68 -19.44 -4.57
CA GLY A 415 14.00 -20.01 -4.28
C GLY A 415 14.26 -21.31 -5.04
N GLU A 416 13.30 -22.23 -5.01
CA GLU A 416 13.37 -23.51 -5.74
C GLU A 416 13.55 -23.32 -7.25
N THR A 417 12.80 -22.38 -7.83
CA THR A 417 12.89 -22.05 -9.26
C THR A 417 14.25 -21.47 -9.62
N LEU A 418 14.83 -20.62 -8.77
CA LEU A 418 16.14 -20.01 -9.01
C LEU A 418 17.25 -21.06 -9.03
N ILE A 419 17.23 -22.03 -8.11
CA ILE A 419 18.27 -23.08 -8.05
C ILE A 419 18.10 -24.14 -9.13
N ALA A 420 16.88 -24.38 -9.63
CA ALA A 420 16.65 -25.25 -10.78
C ALA A 420 17.41 -24.75 -12.03
N GLY A 421 17.64 -23.43 -12.12
CA GLY A 421 18.42 -22.81 -13.19
C GLY A 421 19.94 -22.79 -13.00
N ALA A 422 20.48 -23.35 -11.89
CA ALA A 422 21.91 -23.22 -11.55
C ALA A 422 22.86 -24.06 -12.44
N GLY A 423 22.34 -25.08 -13.15
CA GLY A 423 23.08 -25.80 -14.20
C GLY A 423 24.39 -26.46 -13.75
N GLY A 424 24.38 -27.13 -12.59
CA GLY A 424 25.51 -27.92 -12.08
C GLY A 424 26.66 -27.11 -11.44
N ARG A 425 26.66 -25.77 -11.58
CA ARG A 425 27.60 -24.88 -10.91
C ARG A 425 27.28 -24.77 -9.40
N PRO A 426 28.28 -24.55 -8.53
CA PRO A 426 28.03 -24.33 -7.12
C PRO A 426 27.22 -23.04 -6.98
N PHE A 427 26.19 -23.06 -6.12
CA PHE A 427 25.32 -21.91 -5.93
C PHE A 427 25.28 -21.44 -4.48
N PHE A 428 24.99 -20.16 -4.31
CA PHE A 428 24.63 -19.54 -3.04
C PHE A 428 23.17 -19.09 -3.13
N LEU A 429 22.30 -19.62 -2.28
CA LEU A 429 20.90 -19.20 -2.18
C LEU A 429 20.66 -18.51 -0.84
N PHE A 430 20.17 -17.27 -0.88
CA PHE A 430 19.66 -16.56 0.28
C PHE A 430 18.12 -16.57 0.30
N LEU A 431 17.53 -17.12 1.36
CA LEU A 431 16.09 -17.10 1.61
C LEU A 431 15.79 -16.27 2.86
N ASN A 432 14.90 -15.30 2.73
CA ASN A 432 14.42 -14.50 3.85
C ASN A 432 12.90 -14.62 4.02
N PHE A 433 12.50 -15.05 5.22
CA PHE A 433 11.11 -15.27 5.63
C PHE A 433 10.71 -14.27 6.73
N MET A 434 9.40 -13.97 6.85
CA MET A 434 8.89 -12.88 7.69
C MET A 434 7.65 -13.26 8.53
N GLU A 435 7.33 -14.55 8.66
CA GLU A 435 6.11 -15.06 9.29
C GLU A 435 5.96 -14.61 10.75
N SER A 436 7.09 -14.49 11.46
CA SER A 436 7.14 -14.00 12.86
C SER A 436 7.01 -12.47 12.97
N HIS A 437 7.12 -11.74 11.86
CA HIS A 437 7.03 -10.29 11.83
C HIS A 437 5.57 -9.83 11.94
N ARG A 438 5.35 -8.62 12.46
CA ARG A 438 4.01 -8.01 12.49
C ARG A 438 3.64 -7.42 11.11
N PRO A 439 2.38 -7.56 10.64
CA PRO A 439 1.28 -8.32 11.24
C PRO A 439 1.52 -9.83 11.14
N LEU A 440 1.24 -10.56 12.23
CA LEU A 440 1.45 -12.02 12.27
C LEU A 440 0.52 -12.68 11.24
N LEU A 441 1.11 -13.29 10.21
CA LEU A 441 0.38 -14.08 9.23
C LEU A 441 0.09 -15.44 9.87
N ARG A 442 -1.18 -15.74 10.16
CA ARG A 442 -1.59 -17.03 10.73
C ARG A 442 -2.24 -17.88 9.64
N PRO A 443 -1.65 -19.01 9.23
CA PRO A 443 -2.27 -19.91 8.25
C PRO A 443 -3.46 -20.72 8.79
N ASP A 444 -3.58 -20.94 10.10
CA ASP A 444 -4.25 -22.16 10.59
C ASP A 444 -4.93 -22.11 11.98
N LEU A 445 -5.46 -20.97 12.44
CA LEU A 445 -6.48 -21.05 13.52
C LEU A 445 -7.80 -21.57 12.93
N ARG A 446 -7.94 -22.90 12.86
CA ARG A 446 -9.22 -23.56 13.13
C ARG A 446 -9.73 -23.02 14.47
N ARG A 447 -10.75 -22.17 14.37
CA ARG A 447 -11.78 -21.67 15.31
C ARG A 447 -11.74 -21.89 16.85
N ASP A 448 -10.74 -22.49 17.47
CA ASP A 448 -10.87 -22.97 18.87
C ASP A 448 -10.20 -22.12 19.94
N ASP A 449 -9.49 -21.04 19.60
CA ASP A 449 -8.89 -20.15 20.61
C ASP A 449 -9.35 -18.68 20.47
N ALA A 450 -10.60 -18.44 20.85
CA ALA A 450 -11.22 -17.10 20.95
C ALA A 450 -10.62 -16.19 22.05
N ARG A 451 -9.46 -16.50 22.62
CA ARG A 451 -8.93 -15.79 23.82
C ARG A 451 -7.80 -14.80 23.57
N VAL A 452 -7.31 -14.62 22.34
CA VAL A 452 -6.18 -13.69 22.09
C VAL A 452 -6.50 -12.70 20.97
N ALA A 453 -7.51 -11.87 21.20
CA ALA A 453 -7.58 -10.56 20.56
C ALA A 453 -6.70 -9.58 21.37
N PRO A 454 -5.74 -8.86 20.77
CA PRO A 454 -5.00 -7.83 21.49
C PRO A 454 -5.97 -6.69 21.85
N THR A 455 -6.43 -6.68 23.10
CA THR A 455 -7.31 -5.64 23.62
C THR A 455 -6.61 -4.28 23.59
N ARG A 456 -7.38 -3.20 23.40
CA ARG A 456 -6.92 -1.77 23.43
C ARG A 456 -6.01 -1.43 24.62
N ARG A 457 -6.05 -2.23 25.69
CA ARG A 457 -5.20 -2.17 26.87
C ARG A 457 -3.72 -2.37 26.56
N HIS A 458 -3.36 -3.34 25.72
CA HIS A 458 -1.96 -3.62 25.34
C HIS A 458 -1.31 -2.45 24.59
N PHE A 459 -2.07 -1.75 23.75
CA PHE A 459 -1.59 -0.56 23.05
C PHE A 459 -1.40 0.64 23.99
N ARG A 460 -2.24 0.79 25.02
CA ARG A 460 -2.09 1.85 26.03
C ARG A 460 -0.86 1.60 26.91
N GLU A 461 -0.65 0.36 27.34
CA GLU A 461 0.51 -0.03 28.16
C GLU A 461 1.83 0.14 27.41
N ALA A 462 1.90 -0.28 26.14
CA ALA A 462 3.08 -0.03 25.29
C ALA A 462 3.35 1.47 25.05
N ARG A 463 2.29 2.29 24.89
CA ARG A 463 2.44 3.76 24.78
C ARG A 463 2.95 4.40 26.07
N HIS A 464 2.50 3.90 27.22
CA HIS A 464 2.95 4.37 28.53
C HIS A 464 4.40 3.99 28.79
N GLN A 465 4.79 2.75 28.48
CA GLN A 465 6.19 2.29 28.59
C GLN A 465 7.12 3.09 27.68
N ARG A 466 6.72 3.36 26.43
CA ARG A 466 7.48 4.20 25.51
C ARG A 466 7.60 5.65 25.98
N ARG A 467 6.54 6.21 26.58
CA ARG A 467 6.58 7.57 27.18
C ARG A 467 7.53 7.63 28.38
N ARG A 468 7.53 6.62 29.25
CA ARG A 468 8.45 6.54 30.39
C ARG A 468 9.90 6.42 29.93
N ALA A 469 10.19 5.52 28.99
CA ALA A 469 11.53 5.38 28.42
C ALA A 469 12.06 6.67 27.78
N LEU A 470 11.20 7.44 27.10
CA LEU A 470 11.56 8.74 26.53
C LEU A 470 11.76 9.84 27.60
N GLN A 471 11.06 9.76 28.74
CA GLN A 471 11.26 10.67 29.87
C GLN A 471 12.58 10.36 30.59
N ASP A 472 12.89 9.08 30.79
CA ASP A 472 14.15 8.63 31.40
C ASP A 472 15.35 8.98 30.51
N ALA A 473 15.23 8.80 29.18
CA ALA A 473 16.26 9.22 28.22
C ALA A 473 16.48 10.75 28.21
N ARG A 474 15.42 11.55 28.42
CA ARG A 474 15.53 13.02 28.56
C ARG A 474 16.16 13.42 29.90
N GLY A 475 15.89 12.66 30.97
CA GLY A 475 16.53 12.81 32.28
C GLY A 475 18.03 12.55 32.20
N LEU A 476 18.44 11.44 31.58
CA LEU A 476 19.84 11.07 31.34
C LEU A 476 20.59 12.10 30.48
N ARG A 477 19.94 12.64 29.44
CA ARG A 477 20.51 13.75 28.63
C ARG A 477 20.68 15.04 29.43
N ARG A 478 19.80 15.34 30.39
CA ARG A 478 19.94 16.50 31.30
C ARG A 478 21.13 16.30 32.26
N VAL A 479 21.29 15.10 32.83
CA VAL A 479 22.40 14.76 33.73
C VAL A 479 23.76 14.84 33.01
N HIS A 480 23.86 14.31 31.79
CA HIS A 480 25.08 14.43 30.99
C HIS A 480 25.40 15.87 30.58
N ARG A 481 24.40 16.71 30.28
CA ARG A 481 24.62 18.12 29.93
C ARG A 481 25.09 18.97 31.12
N VAL A 482 24.61 18.68 32.33
CA VAL A 482 25.05 19.34 33.58
C VAL A 482 26.45 18.86 34.01
N SER A 483 26.75 17.57 33.85
CA SER A 483 28.09 17.02 34.10
C SER A 483 29.15 17.56 33.12
N GLY A 484 28.81 17.63 31.83
CA GLY A 484 29.67 18.19 30.79
C GLY A 484 29.95 19.69 30.93
N SER A 485 28.98 20.47 31.42
CA SER A 485 29.18 21.91 31.67
C SER A 485 30.07 22.17 32.88
N ARG A 486 29.97 21.35 33.94
CA ARG A 486 30.90 21.41 35.10
C ARG A 486 32.33 21.04 34.70
N ARG A 487 32.55 19.97 33.92
CA ARG A 487 33.90 19.60 33.41
C ARG A 487 34.52 20.65 32.49
N ARG A 488 33.73 21.32 31.64
CA ARG A 488 34.23 22.41 30.79
C ARG A 488 34.58 23.68 31.57
N ARG A 489 33.85 23.98 32.66
CA ARG A 489 34.17 25.10 33.56
C ARG A 489 35.44 24.87 34.36
N THR A 490 35.66 23.66 34.88
CA THR A 490 36.91 23.33 35.60
C THR A 490 38.12 23.29 34.68
N ALA A 491 37.98 22.77 33.45
CA ALA A 491 39.05 22.79 32.45
C ALA A 491 39.42 24.21 32.00
N ARG A 492 38.45 25.11 31.80
CA ARG A 492 38.72 26.54 31.49
C ARG A 492 39.36 27.30 32.65
N ALA A 493 38.97 27.02 33.89
CA ALA A 493 39.59 27.63 35.08
C ALA A 493 41.05 27.18 35.26
N SER A 494 41.34 25.89 35.00
CA SER A 494 42.71 25.36 35.05
C SER A 494 43.61 25.90 33.94
N ALA A 495 43.06 26.09 32.73
CA ALA A 495 43.80 26.67 31.60
C ALA A 495 44.06 28.18 31.79
N ALA A 496 43.11 28.92 32.37
CA ALA A 496 43.30 30.34 32.71
C ALA A 496 44.35 30.53 33.82
N GLY A 497 44.35 29.68 34.85
CA GLY A 497 45.38 29.71 35.90
C GLY A 497 46.79 29.37 35.41
N ALA A 498 46.90 28.51 34.39
CA ALA A 498 48.18 28.19 33.76
C ALA A 498 48.73 29.29 32.85
N LEU A 499 47.85 30.06 32.17
CA LEU A 499 48.26 31.22 31.38
C LEU A 499 48.75 32.38 32.25
N VAL A 500 48.05 32.68 33.36
CA VAL A 500 48.44 33.76 34.28
C VAL A 500 49.78 33.48 34.98
N ARG A 501 50.08 32.21 35.32
CA ARG A 501 51.39 31.81 35.86
C ARG A 501 52.54 31.85 34.83
N ARG A 502 52.24 31.83 33.53
CA ARG A 502 53.24 31.91 32.46
C ARG A 502 53.58 33.36 32.11
N GLU A 503 52.61 34.27 32.21
CA GLU A 503 52.84 35.72 32.03
C GLU A 503 53.51 36.37 33.24
N SER A 504 53.28 35.89 34.48
CA SER A 504 53.95 36.42 35.67
C SER A 504 55.43 36.04 35.77
N ARG A 505 55.86 34.94 35.12
CA ARG A 505 57.28 34.54 35.07
C ARG A 505 58.11 35.24 33.99
N HIS A 506 57.46 35.96 33.06
CA HIS A 506 58.16 36.68 31.99
C HIS A 506 58.38 38.18 32.28
N ARG A 507 57.77 38.73 33.33
CA ARG A 507 57.90 40.14 33.73
C ARG A 507 58.93 40.44 34.84
N ASP A 508 59.40 39.45 35.59
CA ASP A 508 60.41 39.64 36.66
C ASP A 508 61.86 39.30 36.24
N GLY A 509 62.15 39.25 34.93
CA GLY A 509 63.46 38.82 34.39
C GLY A 509 64.32 39.91 33.75
N ARG A 510 63.99 41.19 33.86
CA ARG A 510 64.81 42.30 33.31
C ARG A 510 64.91 43.47 34.29
N SER A 511 65.74 43.29 35.30
CA SER A 511 66.40 44.38 36.03
C SER A 511 67.76 43.88 36.53
N ARG A 512 68.77 43.97 35.67
CA ARG A 512 70.19 44.22 35.95
C ARG A 512 70.95 44.33 34.63
#